data_AF-A0AAE9XDZ1-F1
#
_entry.id   AF-A0AAE9XDZ1-F1
#
_cell.length_a   1.000
_cell.length_b   1.000
_cell.length_c   1.000
_cell.angle_alpha   90.00
_cell.angle_beta   90.00
_cell.angle_gamma   90.00
#
_symmetry.space_group_name_H-M   'P 1'
#
loop_
_entity.id
_entity.type
_entity.pdbx_description
1 polymer ?
#
loop_
_entity_poly.entity_id
_entity_poly.type
_entity_poly.pdbx_seq_one_letter_code
_entity_poly.pdbx_strand_id
1 'polypeptide(L)'
;MSETKERLCIYADFPYEFAVCAPRTDCPKREQCLRASAYDGVLARGLQKITVINPLIPTSEQGCKAFADNTPVLFAHGITHLYDELPHHAVQSLKHRLLTYFGKTTYYRIYRKERYITIQEQDYIRDSFVRAGFSSDLIRYDAMVYMYELQSAMVKSD
;
A
#
# COMPACT_ATOMS: atom_id res chain seq x y z
N MET A 1 -21.60 -3.33 -14.68
CA MET A 1 -21.02 -3.90 -13.46
C MET A 1 -20.04 -2.87 -12.94
N SER A 2 -20.43 -2.13 -11.90
CA SER A 2 -19.62 -1.03 -11.35
C SER A 2 -18.47 -1.64 -10.57
N GLU A 3 -17.27 -1.67 -11.16
CA GLU A 3 -16.04 -1.94 -10.41
C GLU A 3 -15.89 -0.86 -9.34
N THR A 4 -16.19 -1.21 -8.10
CA THR A 4 -15.75 -0.43 -6.94
C THR A 4 -14.23 -0.46 -6.97
N LYS A 5 -13.63 0.58 -7.55
CA LYS A 5 -12.18 0.70 -7.68
C LYS A 5 -11.58 0.78 -6.28
N GLU A 6 -11.08 -0.34 -5.77
CA GLU A 6 -10.34 -0.41 -4.51
C GLU A 6 -9.26 0.67 -4.52
N ARG A 7 -9.39 1.64 -3.61
CA ARG A 7 -8.47 2.77 -3.51
C ARG A 7 -7.44 2.43 -2.45
N LEU A 8 -6.33 1.84 -2.90
CA LEU A 8 -5.13 1.69 -2.09
C LEU A 8 -4.45 3.05 -1.93
N CYS A 9 -4.14 3.45 -0.69
CA CYS A 9 -3.42 4.70 -0.43
C CYS A 9 -2.60 4.65 0.87
N ILE A 10 -1.61 5.52 0.94
CA ILE A 10 -0.87 5.84 2.17
C ILE A 10 -1.66 6.86 3.00
N TYR A 11 -1.37 6.99 4.29
CA TYR A 11 -2.08 7.94 5.17
C TYR A 11 -2.11 9.38 4.66
N ALA A 12 -1.01 9.85 4.04
CA ALA A 12 -0.92 11.19 3.47
C ALA A 12 -1.95 11.44 2.35
N ASP A 13 -2.37 10.38 1.66
CA ASP A 13 -3.27 10.42 0.50
C ASP A 13 -4.70 10.01 0.83
N PHE A 14 -5.00 9.79 2.12
CA PHE A 14 -6.36 9.47 2.54
C PHE A 14 -7.33 10.61 2.16
N PRO A 15 -8.56 10.29 1.71
CA PRO A 15 -9.57 11.30 1.41
C PRO A 15 -9.85 12.22 2.62
N TYR A 16 -10.25 13.46 2.37
CA TYR A 16 -10.55 14.43 3.43
C TYR A 16 -11.70 13.98 4.33
N GLU A 17 -12.65 13.25 3.75
CA GLU A 17 -13.82 12.67 4.39
C GLU A 17 -13.50 11.37 5.17
N PHE A 18 -12.28 10.86 5.10
CA PHE A 18 -11.91 9.64 5.83
C PHE A 18 -12.00 9.88 7.34
N ALA A 19 -13.00 9.27 7.97
CA ALA A 19 -13.20 9.39 9.40
C ALA A 19 -12.19 8.56 10.21
N VAL A 20 -11.49 9.19 11.15
CA VAL A 20 -10.57 8.54 12.08
C VAL A 20 -11.22 8.32 13.44
N CYS A 21 -10.68 7.39 14.24
CA CYS A 21 -11.11 7.19 15.61
C CYS A 21 -10.27 8.07 16.54
N ALA A 22 -10.91 8.69 17.54
CA ALA A 22 -10.19 9.39 18.59
C ALA A 22 -9.25 8.44 19.38
N PRO A 23 -8.18 8.95 20.01
CA PRO A 23 -7.33 8.17 20.90
C PRO A 23 -8.11 7.66 22.12
N ARG A 24 -8.45 6.37 22.09
CA ARG A 24 -9.20 5.63 23.10
C ARG A 24 -8.47 4.34 23.40
N THR A 25 -7.92 4.22 24.60
CA THR A 25 -7.17 3.04 25.08
C THR A 25 -8.09 1.88 25.46
N ASP A 26 -9.37 2.15 25.68
CA ASP A 26 -10.40 1.18 26.04
C ASP A 26 -11.06 0.50 24.83
N CYS A 27 -10.63 0.82 23.61
CA CYS A 27 -11.14 0.19 22.39
C CYS A 27 -10.48 -1.19 22.17
N PRO A 28 -11.23 -2.31 22.21
CA PRO A 28 -10.67 -3.65 22.10
C PRO A 28 -10.08 -3.99 20.72
N LYS A 29 -10.44 -3.21 19.69
CA LYS A 29 -10.00 -3.40 18.29
C LYS A 29 -8.97 -2.36 17.84
N ARG A 30 -8.43 -1.55 18.76
CA ARG A 30 -7.60 -0.38 18.41
C ARG A 30 -6.44 -0.73 17.50
N GLU A 31 -5.68 -1.77 17.85
CA GLU A 31 -4.47 -2.19 17.12
C GLU A 31 -4.77 -2.70 15.71
N GLN A 32 -5.91 -3.38 15.52
CA GLN A 32 -6.32 -3.89 14.21
C GLN A 32 -7.18 -2.91 13.41
N CYS A 33 -7.44 -1.70 13.94
CA CYS A 33 -8.34 -0.73 13.31
C CYS A 33 -7.57 0.34 12.53
N LEU A 34 -7.78 0.40 11.22
CA LEU A 34 -7.17 1.39 10.32
C LEU A 34 -7.55 2.81 10.71
N ARG A 35 -8.81 3.03 11.09
CA ARG A 35 -9.29 4.37 11.52
C ARG A 35 -8.60 4.85 12.79
N ALA A 36 -8.22 3.93 13.69
CA ALA A 36 -7.47 4.28 14.90
C ALA A 36 -6.00 4.55 14.57
N SER A 37 -5.39 3.69 13.75
CA SER A 37 -3.97 3.79 13.37
C SER A 37 -3.66 5.00 12.50
N ALA A 38 -4.60 5.42 11.65
CA ALA A 38 -4.45 6.57 10.78
C ALA A 38 -4.59 7.93 11.50
N TYR A 39 -4.99 7.97 12.78
CA TYR A 39 -5.28 9.23 13.49
C TYR A 39 -4.11 10.22 13.45
N ASP A 40 -2.92 9.80 13.88
CA ASP A 40 -1.74 10.66 13.92
C ASP A 40 -1.26 11.02 12.51
N GLY A 41 -1.31 10.07 11.57
CA GLY A 41 -0.97 10.28 10.17
C GLY A 41 -1.88 11.30 9.48
N VAL A 42 -3.18 11.30 9.80
CA VAL A 42 -4.14 12.28 9.29
C VAL A 42 -3.93 13.65 9.93
N LEU A 43 -3.65 13.73 11.23
CA LEU A 43 -3.33 14.99 11.91
C LEU A 43 -2.06 15.66 11.37
N ALA A 44 -1.01 14.86 11.09
CA ALA A 44 0.26 15.34 10.57
C ALA A 44 0.16 16.03 9.19
N ARG A 45 -0.97 15.89 8.49
CA ARG A 45 -1.23 16.54 7.20
C ARG A 45 -1.53 18.04 7.32
N GLY A 46 -1.68 18.58 8.54
CA GLY A 46 -1.95 20.01 8.75
C GLY A 46 -3.31 20.47 8.25
N LEU A 47 -4.30 19.57 8.24
CA LEU A 47 -5.66 19.87 7.79
C LEU A 47 -6.35 20.81 8.79
N GLN A 48 -7.11 21.80 8.28
CA GLN A 48 -7.90 22.69 9.15
C GLN A 48 -8.97 21.95 9.96
N LYS A 49 -9.50 20.86 9.40
CA LYS A 49 -10.55 20.03 10.01
C LYS A 49 -10.29 18.58 9.66
N ILE A 50 -10.63 17.70 10.60
CA ILE A 50 -10.63 16.25 10.43
C ILE A 50 -12.00 15.69 10.82
N THR A 51 -12.40 14.58 10.19
CA THR A 51 -13.62 13.86 10.56
C THR A 51 -13.30 12.81 11.61
N VAL A 52 -13.99 12.88 12.75
CA VAL A 52 -13.78 11.94 13.87
C VAL A 52 -15.06 11.13 14.09
N ILE A 53 -14.92 9.81 14.16
CA ILE A 53 -16.02 8.93 14.58
C ILE A 53 -16.40 9.30 16.01
N ASN A 54 -17.70 9.50 16.26
CA ASN A 54 -18.20 9.89 17.57
C ASN A 54 -17.66 8.96 18.68
N PRO A 55 -16.81 9.45 19.60
CA PRO A 55 -16.13 8.63 20.59
C PRO A 55 -17.09 8.11 21.67
N LEU A 56 -18.32 8.62 21.77
CA LEU A 56 -19.32 8.13 22.72
C LEU A 56 -20.06 6.89 22.21
N ILE A 57 -19.89 6.52 20.93
CA ILE A 57 -20.46 5.28 20.42
C ILE A 57 -19.70 4.10 21.04
N PRO A 58 -20.38 3.20 21.76
CA PRO A 58 -19.73 2.05 22.37
C PRO A 58 -19.17 1.13 21.29
N THR A 59 -17.91 0.74 21.47
CA THR A 59 -17.27 -0.29 20.66
C THR A 59 -17.36 -1.58 21.46
N SER A 60 -18.06 -2.59 20.94
CA SER A 60 -18.06 -3.93 21.53
C SER A 60 -17.15 -4.85 20.70
N GLU A 61 -16.63 -5.90 21.33
CA GLU A 61 -15.92 -6.98 20.61
C GLU A 61 -16.79 -7.62 19.51
N GLN A 62 -18.12 -7.56 19.68
CA GLN A 62 -19.13 -8.22 18.85
C GLN A 62 -19.46 -7.46 17.56
N GLY A 63 -18.94 -6.24 17.35
CA GLY A 63 -19.06 -5.55 16.07
C GLY A 63 -19.06 -4.04 16.16
N CYS A 64 -17.90 -3.42 15.93
CA CYS A 64 -17.81 -1.99 15.65
C CYS A 64 -18.17 -1.75 14.17
N LYS A 65 -19.28 -1.03 13.92
CA LYS A 65 -19.71 -0.70 12.54
C LYS A 65 -18.71 0.16 11.77
N ALA A 66 -17.87 0.89 12.49
CA ALA A 66 -16.81 1.72 11.90
C ALA A 66 -15.48 0.97 11.78
N PHE A 67 -15.39 -0.31 12.21
CA PHE A 67 -14.17 -1.09 12.10
C PHE A 67 -13.73 -1.15 10.64
N ALA A 68 -12.46 -0.86 10.42
CA ALA A 68 -11.78 -1.03 9.15
C ALA A 68 -10.48 -1.76 9.46
N ASP A 69 -10.22 -2.85 8.75
CA ASP A 69 -9.04 -3.67 8.98
C ASP A 69 -7.76 -2.88 8.66
N ASN A 70 -6.77 -2.96 9.56
CA ASN A 70 -5.50 -2.25 9.45
C ASN A 70 -4.41 -3.05 8.73
N THR A 71 -4.74 -4.14 8.02
CA THR A 71 -3.74 -4.91 7.30
C THR A 71 -3.35 -4.17 6.01
N PRO A 72 -2.13 -3.64 5.91
CA PRO A 72 -1.69 -2.98 4.69
C PRO A 72 -1.31 -4.02 3.63
N VAL A 73 -1.36 -3.57 2.39
CA VAL A 73 -0.72 -4.21 1.25
C VAL A 73 0.66 -3.59 1.05
N LEU A 74 1.70 -4.42 0.96
CA LEU A 74 3.08 -3.96 0.84
C LEU A 74 3.52 -3.88 -0.62
N PHE A 75 3.68 -2.67 -1.14
CA PHE A 75 4.13 -2.43 -2.51
C PHE A 75 5.58 -1.96 -2.55
N ALA A 76 6.34 -2.46 -3.51
CA ALA A 76 7.68 -1.96 -3.78
C ALA A 76 7.62 -0.63 -4.56
N HIS A 77 8.57 0.27 -4.31
CA HIS A 77 8.65 1.56 -4.96
C HIS A 77 10.08 1.87 -5.39
N GLY A 78 10.33 1.77 -6.70
CA GLY A 78 11.65 1.98 -7.28
C GLY A 78 12.49 0.69 -7.38
N ILE A 79 13.34 0.65 -8.40
CA ILE A 79 14.18 -0.49 -8.79
C ILE A 79 15.59 -0.06 -9.16
N THR A 80 16.06 1.10 -8.66
CA THR A 80 17.39 1.61 -9.02
C THR A 80 18.50 0.69 -8.56
N HIS A 81 18.30 0.00 -7.44
CA HIS A 81 19.23 -0.97 -6.86
C HIS A 81 18.94 -2.43 -7.21
N LEU A 82 17.95 -2.68 -8.09
CA LEU A 82 17.42 -4.04 -8.33
C LEU A 82 18.49 -5.03 -8.80
N TYR A 83 19.54 -4.56 -9.44
CA TYR A 83 20.55 -5.40 -10.08
C TYR A 83 21.93 -5.30 -9.44
N ASP A 84 22.10 -4.57 -8.33
CA ASP A 84 23.41 -4.21 -7.78
C ASP A 84 24.24 -5.44 -7.38
N GLU A 85 23.58 -6.52 -6.95
CA GLU A 85 24.22 -7.76 -6.51
C GLU A 85 24.42 -8.78 -7.66
N LEU A 86 24.12 -8.42 -8.92
CA LEU A 86 24.14 -9.33 -10.05
C LEU A 86 25.33 -9.09 -10.99
N PRO A 87 25.86 -10.16 -11.63
CA PRO A 87 26.89 -10.01 -12.65
C PRO A 87 26.31 -9.37 -13.92
N HIS A 88 27.12 -8.55 -14.60
CA HIS A 88 26.67 -7.71 -15.73
C HIS A 88 25.92 -8.48 -16.84
N HIS A 89 26.35 -9.69 -17.19
CA HIS A 89 25.66 -10.50 -18.21
C HIS A 89 24.23 -10.87 -17.80
N ALA A 90 24.01 -11.18 -16.51
CA ALA A 90 22.68 -11.48 -15.98
C ALA A 90 21.79 -10.24 -15.92
N VAL A 91 22.37 -9.08 -15.61
CA VAL A 91 21.66 -7.79 -15.61
C VAL A 91 21.03 -7.52 -16.97
N GLN A 92 21.77 -7.73 -18.06
CA GLN A 92 21.26 -7.50 -19.41
C GLN A 92 20.07 -8.41 -19.72
N SER A 93 20.18 -9.70 -19.44
CA SER A 93 19.11 -10.68 -19.68
C SER A 93 17.86 -10.41 -18.83
N LEU A 94 18.03 -10.14 -17.52
CA LEU A 94 16.92 -9.83 -16.63
C LEU A 94 16.26 -8.51 -16.99
N LYS A 95 17.04 -7.47 -17.27
CA LYS A 95 16.51 -6.17 -17.71
C LYS A 95 15.70 -6.32 -18.99
N HIS A 96 16.18 -7.09 -19.96
CA HIS A 96 15.43 -7.36 -21.19
C HIS A 96 14.10 -8.06 -20.89
N ARG A 97 14.11 -9.10 -20.04
CA ARG A 97 12.89 -9.81 -19.63
C ARG A 97 11.87 -8.87 -18.97
N LEU A 98 12.31 -8.07 -17.99
CA LEU A 98 11.43 -7.12 -17.31
C LEU A 98 10.91 -6.04 -18.27
N LEU A 99 11.73 -5.53 -19.18
CA LEU A 99 11.30 -4.60 -20.22
C LEU A 99 10.24 -5.20 -21.14
N THR A 100 10.37 -6.48 -21.50
CA THR A 100 9.38 -7.18 -22.33
C THR A 100 8.07 -7.38 -21.58
N TYR A 101 8.10 -7.72 -20.29
CA TYR A 101 6.89 -7.90 -19.48
C TYR A 101 6.17 -6.60 -19.17
N PHE A 102 6.89 -5.60 -18.64
CA PHE A 102 6.29 -4.32 -18.26
C PHE A 102 6.03 -3.40 -19.45
N GLY A 103 6.77 -3.56 -20.54
CA GLY A 103 6.93 -2.55 -21.56
C GLY A 103 7.89 -1.44 -21.13
N LYS A 104 8.53 -0.79 -22.12
CA LYS A 104 9.55 0.25 -21.89
C LYS A 104 9.03 1.41 -21.03
N THR A 105 7.84 1.92 -21.33
CA THR A 105 7.25 3.06 -20.61
C THR A 105 7.03 2.73 -19.14
N THR A 106 6.32 1.63 -18.84
CA THR A 106 6.01 1.23 -17.46
C THR A 106 7.28 0.95 -16.67
N TYR A 107 8.25 0.25 -17.26
CA TYR A 107 9.53 -0.03 -16.62
C TYR A 107 10.23 1.25 -16.17
N TYR A 108 10.33 2.26 -17.04
CA TYR A 108 11.00 3.52 -16.67
C TYR A 108 10.17 4.40 -15.72
N ARG A 109 8.84 4.26 -15.71
CA ARG A 109 8.00 4.87 -14.67
C ARG A 109 8.26 4.25 -13.29
N ILE A 110 8.40 2.93 -13.23
CA ILE A 110 8.80 2.21 -12.00
C ILE A 110 10.21 2.67 -11.57
N TYR A 111 11.17 2.68 -12.49
CA TYR A 111 12.56 3.09 -12.22
C TYR A 111 12.64 4.50 -11.63
N ARG A 112 11.86 5.45 -12.17
CA ARG A 112 11.80 6.85 -11.68
C ARG A 112 10.85 7.06 -10.50
N LYS A 113 10.31 5.98 -9.91
CA LYS A 113 9.37 6.04 -8.76
C LYS A 113 8.07 6.81 -9.07
N GLU A 114 7.66 6.87 -10.33
CA GLU A 114 6.39 7.48 -10.77
C GLU A 114 5.20 6.52 -10.63
N ARG A 115 5.46 5.26 -10.26
CA ARG A 115 4.48 4.19 -10.09
C ARG A 115 4.99 3.12 -9.11
N TYR A 116 4.09 2.59 -8.28
CA TYR A 116 4.33 1.44 -7.40
C TYR A 116 4.33 0.11 -8.18
N ILE A 117 5.04 -0.88 -7.64
CA ILE A 117 5.08 -2.25 -8.16
C ILE A 117 4.08 -3.07 -7.36
N THR A 118 3.06 -3.61 -8.02
CA THR A 118 2.02 -4.41 -7.34
C THR A 118 2.60 -5.72 -6.81
N ILE A 119 1.88 -6.44 -5.94
CA ILE A 119 2.31 -7.76 -5.46
C ILE A 119 2.53 -8.73 -6.63
N GLN A 120 1.61 -8.77 -7.60
CA GLN A 120 1.73 -9.63 -8.77
C GLN A 120 2.98 -9.30 -9.60
N GLU A 121 3.31 -8.01 -9.73
CA GLU A 121 4.52 -7.58 -10.43
C GLU A 121 5.79 -7.88 -9.64
N GLN A 122 5.76 -7.76 -8.31
CA GLN A 122 6.85 -8.19 -7.43
C GLN A 122 7.09 -9.71 -7.54
N ASP A 123 6.02 -10.50 -7.58
CA ASP A 123 6.08 -11.95 -7.78
C ASP A 123 6.70 -12.29 -9.15
N TYR A 124 6.34 -11.55 -10.20
CA TYR A 124 6.95 -11.72 -11.52
C TYR A 124 8.46 -11.38 -11.52
N ILE A 125 8.87 -10.32 -10.82
CA ILE A 125 10.29 -9.98 -10.65
C ILE A 125 11.00 -11.12 -9.90
N ARG A 126 10.42 -11.60 -8.80
CA ARG A 126 10.96 -12.73 -8.02
C ARG A 126 11.19 -13.96 -8.87
N ASP A 127 10.16 -14.37 -9.59
CA ASP A 127 10.20 -15.51 -10.49
C ASP A 127 11.21 -15.31 -11.64
N SER A 128 11.35 -14.08 -12.15
CA SER A 128 12.36 -13.76 -13.16
C SER A 128 13.79 -14.01 -12.66
N PHE A 129 14.10 -13.64 -11.41
CA PHE A 129 15.39 -13.91 -10.77
C PHE A 129 15.63 -15.40 -10.58
N VAL A 130 14.64 -16.11 -10.03
CA VAL A 130 14.73 -17.56 -9.80
C VAL A 130 14.96 -18.32 -11.09
N ARG A 131 14.22 -18.00 -12.16
CA ARG A 131 14.42 -18.60 -13.49
C ARG A 131 15.77 -18.27 -14.12
N ALA A 132 16.41 -17.18 -13.71
CA ALA A 132 17.76 -16.81 -14.14
C ALA A 132 18.85 -17.46 -13.27
N GLY A 133 18.48 -18.28 -12.28
CA GLY A 133 19.41 -18.98 -11.38
C GLY A 133 19.84 -18.18 -10.15
N PHE A 134 19.15 -17.08 -9.82
CA PHE A 134 19.47 -16.22 -8.68
C PHE A 134 18.44 -16.37 -7.55
N SER A 135 18.91 -16.27 -6.30
CA SER A 135 18.01 -16.23 -5.14
C SER A 135 17.16 -14.95 -5.17
N SER A 136 15.91 -15.05 -4.72
CA SER A 136 15.04 -13.89 -4.49
C SER A 136 15.61 -12.92 -3.45
N ASP A 137 16.47 -13.40 -2.56
CA ASP A 137 17.08 -12.58 -1.50
C ASP A 137 18.12 -11.60 -2.03
N LEU A 138 18.45 -11.64 -3.32
CA LEU A 138 19.30 -10.64 -3.98
C LEU A 138 18.49 -9.43 -4.50
N ILE A 139 17.16 -9.49 -4.44
CA ILE A 139 16.29 -8.41 -4.91
C ILE A 139 16.37 -7.25 -3.92
N ARG A 140 16.70 -6.06 -4.43
CA ARG A 140 16.73 -4.81 -3.68
C ARG A 140 15.79 -3.79 -4.34
N TYR A 141 14.66 -3.54 -3.71
CA TYR A 141 13.81 -2.40 -4.05
C TYR A 141 14.30 -1.16 -3.32
N ASP A 142 14.04 0.03 -3.88
CA ASP A 142 14.50 1.27 -3.25
C ASP A 142 13.71 1.58 -1.96
N ALA A 143 12.44 1.17 -1.91
CA ALA A 143 11.58 1.27 -0.74
C ALA A 143 10.44 0.24 -0.77
N MET A 144 9.91 -0.10 0.40
CA MET A 144 8.65 -0.81 0.56
C MET A 144 7.63 0.13 1.22
N VAL A 145 6.44 0.24 0.64
CA VAL A 145 5.41 1.20 1.04
C VAL A 145 4.15 0.46 1.45
N TYR A 146 3.66 0.74 2.66
CA TYR A 146 2.39 0.22 3.16
C TYR A 146 1.22 1.02 2.58
N MET A 147 0.37 0.36 1.82
CA MET A 147 -0.84 0.95 1.27
C MET A 147 -2.07 0.28 1.86
N TYR A 148 -3.05 1.06 2.26
CA TYR A 148 -4.26 0.58 2.90
C TYR A 148 -5.42 0.63 1.94
N GLU A 149 -6.23 -0.42 1.94
CA GLU A 149 -7.47 -0.46 1.20
C GLU A 149 -8.52 0.39 1.92
N LEU A 150 -8.96 1.45 1.27
CA LEU A 150 -10.09 2.21 1.77
C LEU A 150 -11.38 1.59 1.25
N GLN A 151 -12.12 0.97 2.16
CA GLN A 151 -13.51 0.60 1.88
C GLN A 151 -14.26 1.88 1.51
N SER A 152 -14.80 1.90 0.29
CA SER A 152 -15.64 2.99 -0.17
C SER A 152 -16.93 2.98 0.64
N ALA A 153 -16.96 3.74 1.74
CA ALA A 153 -18.19 4.04 2.44
C ALA A 153 -19.00 5.04 1.61
N MET A 154 -19.46 4.63 0.43
CA MET A 154 -20.71 5.18 -0.10
C MET A 154 -21.85 4.51 0.67
N VAL A 155 -21.98 4.83 1.95
CA VAL A 155 -23.29 4.71 2.60
C VAL A 155 -24.10 5.88 2.03
N LYS A 156 -24.79 5.63 0.91
CA LYS A 156 -25.98 6.41 0.60
C LYS A 156 -26.98 6.06 1.70
N SER A 157 -27.08 6.93 2.70
CA SER A 157 -28.29 7.07 3.48
C SER A 157 -29.18 8.04 2.70
N ASP A 158 -30.20 7.49 2.06
CA ASP A 158 -31.56 8.01 1.97
C ASP A 158 -32.47 6.88 1.47
#